data_AF-A0A645EL22-F1
#
_entry.id   AF-A0A645EL22-F1
#
_cell.length_a   1.000
_cell.length_b   1.000
_cell.length_c   1.000
_cell.angle_alpha   90.00
_cell.angle_beta   90.00
_cell.angle_gamma   90.00
#
_symmetry.space_group_name_H-M   'P 1'
#
loop_
_entity.id
_entity.type
_entity.pdbx_description
1 polymer ?
#
loop_
_entity_poly.entity_id
_entity_poly.type
_entity_poly.pdbx_seq_one_letter_code
_entity_poly.pdbx_strand_id
1 'polypeptide(L)'
;MTGLVLVNTGVWNQGLNGGELTKAAFALIPVVGPIVLTVGLLTFVFSTILGWSYYAEKAIEYLFGKKAIIPYRVVYVIMVFVGSVFSLDLVWNLSDLANGLMAIPNLICLLALSGVIVNETKKYLWDDNLEEIDKELNSN
;
A
#
# COMPACT_ATOMS: atom_id res chain seq x y z
N MET A 1 -16.43 -4.07 3.95
CA MET A 1 -16.81 -4.30 5.37
C MET A 1 -16.92 -3.00 6.16
N THR A 2 -15.89 -2.15 6.25
CA THR A 2 -15.94 -0.87 7.00
C THR A 2 -17.07 0.06 6.57
N GLY A 3 -17.27 0.25 5.26
CA GLY A 3 -18.38 1.08 4.74
C GLY A 3 -19.77 0.57 5.14
N LEU A 4 -19.98 -0.74 5.21
CA LEU A 4 -21.26 -1.33 5.62
C LEU A 4 -21.56 -1.05 7.10
N VAL A 5 -20.54 -1.14 7.96
CA VAL A 5 -20.66 -0.81 9.39
C VAL A 5 -20.99 0.67 9.58
N LEU A 6 -20.34 1.57 8.84
CA LEU A 6 -20.60 3.01 8.92
C LEU A 6 -22.03 3.39 8.48
N VAL A 7 -22.53 2.79 7.40
CA VAL A 7 -23.89 3.06 6.90
C VAL A 7 -24.94 2.49 7.87
N ASN A 8 -24.74 1.26 8.36
CA ASN A 8 -25.68 0.60 9.26
C ASN A 8 -25.77 1.27 10.65
N THR A 9 -24.69 1.88 11.12
CA THR A 9 -24.63 2.57 12.43
C THR A 9 -25.21 3.98 12.41
N GLY A 10 -25.41 4.59 11.23
CA GLY A 10 -25.99 5.92 11.10
C GLY A 10 -25.11 7.08 11.59
N VAL A 11 -23.89 6.81 12.05
CA VAL A 11 -22.99 7.82 12.62
C VAL A 11 -22.40 8.79 11.58
N TRP A 12 -22.54 8.48 10.29
CA TRP A 12 -22.06 9.31 9.18
C TRP A 12 -22.73 10.70 9.12
N ASN A 13 -23.90 10.87 9.73
CA ASN A 13 -24.61 12.15 9.82
C ASN A 13 -24.15 13.06 10.97
N GLN A 14 -23.20 12.62 11.79
CA GLN A 14 -22.78 13.34 13.00
C GLN A 14 -21.65 14.35 12.76
N GLY A 15 -21.22 14.56 11.51
CA GLY A 15 -20.14 15.48 11.15
C GLY A 15 -18.74 15.03 11.58
N LEU A 16 -18.58 13.75 11.97
CA LEU A 16 -17.30 13.15 12.35
C LEU A 16 -16.52 12.71 11.10
N ASN A 17 -15.20 12.86 11.14
CA ASN A 17 -14.32 12.54 10.01
C ASN A 17 -13.38 11.37 10.30
N GLY A 18 -13.09 10.59 9.25
CA GLY A 18 -12.03 9.58 9.21
C GLY A 18 -12.01 8.61 10.40
N GLY A 19 -10.92 8.67 11.18
CA GLY A 19 -10.70 7.77 12.31
C GLY A 19 -11.71 7.94 13.45
N GLU A 20 -12.21 9.14 13.69
CA GLU A 20 -13.21 9.41 14.74
C GLU A 20 -14.56 8.81 14.39
N LEU A 21 -14.95 8.90 13.11
CA LEU A 21 -16.17 8.30 12.60
C LEU A 21 -16.18 6.77 12.78
N THR A 22 -15.03 6.13 12.51
CA THR A 22 -14.89 4.67 12.67
C THR A 22 -14.90 4.27 14.14
N LYS A 23 -14.27 5.07 15.02
CA LYS A 23 -14.34 4.85 16.47
C LYS A 23 -15.78 4.97 16.99
N ALA A 24 -16.53 5.98 16.56
CA ALA A 24 -17.93 6.18 16.94
C ALA A 24 -18.82 5.02 16.47
N ALA A 25 -18.61 4.53 15.24
CA ALA A 25 -19.36 3.38 14.72
C ALA A 25 -19.10 2.09 15.51
N PHE A 26 -17.84 1.82 15.87
CA PHE A 26 -17.48 0.62 16.62
C PHE A 26 -17.78 0.73 18.12
N ALA A 27 -17.92 1.94 18.67
CA ALA A 27 -18.36 2.15 20.05
C ALA A 27 -19.83 1.72 20.29
N LEU A 28 -20.65 1.62 19.24
CA LEU A 28 -22.02 1.10 19.32
C LEU A 28 -22.08 -0.41 19.60
N ILE A 29 -20.98 -1.14 19.44
CA ILE A 29 -20.85 -2.55 19.84
C ILE A 29 -20.12 -2.56 21.20
N PRO A 30 -20.83 -2.69 22.33
CA PRO A 30 -20.25 -2.53 23.66
C PRO A 30 -19.13 -3.54 23.89
N VAL A 31 -18.04 -3.09 24.52
CA VAL A 31 -16.86 -3.89 24.97
C VAL A 31 -16.01 -4.49 23.85
N VAL A 32 -16.60 -5.16 22.86
CA VAL A 32 -15.85 -5.89 21.81
C VAL A 32 -15.40 -4.95 20.68
N GLY A 33 -16.22 -3.97 20.30
CA GLY A 33 -15.96 -3.09 19.16
C GLY A 33 -14.65 -2.30 19.28
N PRO A 34 -14.39 -1.59 20.40
CA PRO A 34 -13.15 -0.82 20.58
C PRO A 34 -11.87 -1.67 20.60
N ILE A 35 -11.93 -2.87 21.20
CA ILE A 35 -10.78 -3.79 21.27
C ILE A 35 -10.44 -4.32 19.89
N VAL A 36 -11.44 -4.81 19.14
CA VAL A 36 -11.25 -5.32 17.79
C VAL A 36 -10.75 -4.23 16.85
N LEU A 37 -11.31 -3.01 16.95
CA LEU A 37 -10.87 -1.87 16.17
C LEU A 37 -9.40 -1.53 16.45
N THR A 38 -9.01 -1.46 17.73
CA THR A 38 -7.64 -1.07 18.10
C THR A 38 -6.62 -2.11 17.67
N VAL A 39 -6.87 -3.39 17.95
CA VAL A 39 -5.96 -4.48 17.58
C VAL A 39 -5.87 -4.61 16.06
N GLY A 40 -7.02 -4.57 15.36
CA GLY A 40 -7.05 -4.65 13.90
C GLY A 40 -6.39 -3.46 13.21
N LEU A 41 -6.60 -2.24 13.74
CA LEU A 41 -5.95 -1.05 13.22
C LEU A 41 -4.43 -1.09 13.45
N LEU A 42 -3.97 -1.53 14.62
CA LEU A 42 -2.53 -1.65 14.91
C LEU A 42 -1.86 -2.64 13.97
N THR A 43 -2.42 -3.84 13.78
CA THR A 43 -1.83 -4.84 12.87
C THR A 43 -1.87 -4.39 11.41
N PHE A 44 -2.94 -3.70 10.99
CA PHE A 44 -3.08 -3.14 9.64
C PHE A 44 -2.10 -2.00 9.36
N VAL A 45 -1.96 -1.05 10.28
CA VAL A 45 -1.00 0.06 10.13
C VAL A 45 0.43 -0.48 10.14
N PHE A 46 0.73 -1.43 11.02
CA PHE A 46 2.04 -2.06 11.09
C PHE A 46 2.41 -2.79 9.79
N SER A 47 1.51 -3.61 9.25
CA SER A 47 1.77 -4.32 7.99
C SER A 47 1.91 -3.36 6.80
N THR A 48 1.14 -2.27 6.79
CA THR A 48 1.24 -1.23 5.76
C THR A 48 2.60 -0.54 5.80
N ILE A 49 3.07 -0.12 6.97
CA ILE A 49 4.39 0.51 7.14
C ILE A 49 5.51 -0.43 6.66
N LEU A 50 5.45 -1.71 7.03
CA LEU A 50 6.44 -2.68 6.57
C LEU A 50 6.41 -2.87 5.04
N GLY A 51 5.22 -2.95 4.45
CA GLY A 51 5.06 -3.06 3.00
C GLY A 51 5.69 -1.88 2.27
N TRP A 52 5.36 -0.65 2.68
CA TRP A 52 5.92 0.57 2.08
C TRP A 52 7.43 0.69 2.29
N SER A 53 7.95 0.31 3.45
CA SER A 53 9.39 0.25 3.70
C SER A 53 10.10 -0.68 2.72
N TYR A 54 9.52 -1.85 2.44
CA TYR A 54 10.12 -2.82 1.53
C TYR A 54 10.12 -2.34 0.07
N TYR A 55 9.00 -1.78 -0.41
CA TYR A 55 8.91 -1.23 -1.77
C TYR A 55 9.95 -0.14 -2.01
N ALA A 56 10.08 0.79 -1.06
CA ALA A 56 11.02 1.88 -1.20
C ALA A 56 12.47 1.42 -0.95
N GLU A 57 12.73 0.41 -0.12
CA GLU A 57 14.04 -0.24 -0.04
C GLU A 57 14.47 -0.81 -1.40
N LYS A 58 13.56 -1.47 -2.12
CA LYS A 58 13.87 -2.01 -3.46
C LYS A 58 14.12 -0.92 -4.50
N ALA A 59 13.36 0.18 -4.45
CA ALA A 59 13.61 1.34 -5.31
C ALA A 59 15.00 1.97 -5.03
N ILE A 60 15.39 2.08 -3.76
CA ILE A 60 16.70 2.61 -3.36
C ILE A 60 17.83 1.63 -3.71
N GLU A 61 17.63 0.32 -3.54
CA GLU A 61 18.58 -0.71 -3.96
C GLU A 61 18.83 -0.64 -5.47
N TYR A 62 17.77 -0.42 -6.27
CA TYR A 62 17.89 -0.23 -7.73
C TYR A 62 18.67 1.04 -8.10
N LEU A 63 18.44 2.16 -7.39
CA LEU A 63 19.03 3.46 -7.74
C LEU A 63 20.47 3.67 -7.20
N PHE A 64 20.74 3.21 -5.97
CA PHE A 64 21.99 3.48 -5.25
C PHE A 64 22.75 2.21 -4.83
N GLY A 65 22.22 1.03 -5.13
CA GLY A 65 22.81 -0.25 -4.78
C GLY A 65 22.60 -0.67 -3.32
N LYS A 66 23.03 -1.90 -2.99
CA LYS A 66 22.80 -2.55 -1.69
C LYS A 66 23.36 -1.80 -0.47
N LYS A 67 24.38 -0.95 -0.66
CA LYS A 67 25.01 -0.19 0.44
C LYS A 67 24.10 0.90 1.02
N ALA A 68 23.09 1.35 0.28
CA ALA A 68 22.17 2.41 0.71
C ALA A 68 20.96 1.90 1.55
N ILE A 69 20.81 0.57 1.69
CA ILE A 69 19.65 -0.03 2.38
C ILE A 69 19.61 0.35 3.88
N ILE A 70 20.73 0.21 4.59
CA ILE A 70 20.81 0.50 6.03
C ILE A 70 20.52 1.97 6.34
N PRO A 71 21.17 2.97 5.69
CA PRO A 71 20.85 4.37 5.95
C PRO A 71 19.41 4.71 5.56
N TYR A 72 18.86 4.10 4.49
CA TYR A 72 17.45 4.27 4.13
C TYR A 72 16.49 3.81 5.23
N ARG A 73 16.70 2.63 5.83
CA ARG A 73 15.85 2.14 6.94
C ARG A 73 15.84 3.09 8.14
N VAL A 74 17.00 3.67 8.47
CA VAL A 74 17.10 4.66 9.57
C VAL A 74 16.28 5.91 9.25
N VAL A 75 16.44 6.45 8.03
CA VAL A 75 15.65 7.61 7.57
C VAL A 75 14.16 7.29 7.56
N TYR A 76 13.77 6.10 7.11
CA TYR A 76 12.38 5.67 7.07
C TYR A 76 11.72 5.67 8.45
N VAL A 77 12.39 5.12 9.47
CA VAL A 77 11.87 5.12 10.85
C VAL A 77 11.72 6.55 11.39
N ILE A 78 12.68 7.43 11.11
CA ILE A 78 12.58 8.86 11.49
C ILE A 78 11.39 9.51 10.79
N MET A 79 11.19 9.25 9.49
CA MET A 79 10.06 9.80 8.73
C MET A 79 8.71 9.30 9.23
N VAL A 80 8.60 8.03 9.66
CA VAL A 80 7.39 7.50 10.30
C VAL A 80 7.09 8.23 11.60
N PHE A 81 8.11 8.48 12.43
CA PHE A 81 7.94 9.27 13.64
C PHE A 81 7.50 10.71 13.33
N VAL A 82 8.15 11.38 12.38
CA VAL A 82 7.80 12.73 11.95
C VAL A 82 6.37 12.79 11.38
N GLY A 83 5.96 11.78 10.61
CA GLY A 83 4.60 11.66 10.09
C GLY A 83 3.54 11.54 11.19
N SER A 84 3.89 10.98 12.36
CA SER A 84 2.96 10.93 13.50
C SER A 84 2.72 12.29 14.18
N VAL A 85 3.58 13.28 13.92
CA VAL A 85 3.51 14.63 14.52
C VAL A 85 2.83 15.64 13.58
N PHE A 86 2.87 15.42 12.27
CA PHE A 86 2.22 16.29 11.28
C PHE A 86 0.69 16.13 11.24
N SER A 87 0.01 17.15 10.68
CA SER A 87 -1.43 17.08 10.48
C SER A 87 -1.80 16.04 9.41
N LEU A 88 -2.91 15.33 9.63
CA LEU A 88 -3.39 14.32 8.71
C LEU A 88 -3.57 14.89 7.30
N ASP A 89 -4.18 16.07 7.15
CA ASP A 89 -4.42 16.66 5.83
C ASP A 89 -3.12 16.91 5.05
N LEU A 90 -2.05 17.36 5.73
CA LEU A 90 -0.76 17.56 5.08
C LEU A 90 -0.17 16.23 4.63
N VAL A 91 -0.23 15.20 5.48
CA VAL A 91 0.25 13.85 5.15
C VAL A 91 -0.51 13.28 3.97
N TRP A 92 -1.84 13.38 3.96
CA TRP A 92 -2.69 12.91 2.85
C TRP A 92 -2.36 13.63 1.55
N ASN A 93 -2.30 14.96 1.56
CA ASN A 93 -1.97 15.75 0.37
C ASN A 93 -0.58 15.43 -0.20
N LEU A 94 0.43 15.27 0.67
CA LEU A 94 1.78 14.91 0.24
C LEU A 94 1.84 13.48 -0.30
N SER A 95 1.14 12.53 0.34
CA SER A 95 1.04 11.14 -0.12
C SER A 95 0.34 11.04 -1.47
N ASP A 96 -0.76 11.77 -1.68
CA ASP A 96 -1.49 11.77 -2.96
C ASP A 96 -0.63 12.36 -4.09
N LEU A 97 0.11 13.44 -3.82
CA LEU A 97 1.05 14.01 -4.78
C LEU A 97 2.18 13.03 -5.14
N ALA A 98 2.77 12.37 -4.14
CA ALA A 98 3.84 11.40 -4.35
C ALA A 98 3.34 10.16 -5.13
N ASN A 99 2.17 9.63 -4.76
CA ASN A 99 1.53 8.51 -5.45
C ASN A 99 1.14 8.87 -6.88
N GLY A 100 0.63 10.08 -7.11
CA GLY A 100 0.35 10.58 -8.44
C GLY A 100 1.61 10.66 -9.31
N LEU A 101 2.70 11.22 -8.78
CA LEU A 101 3.98 11.32 -9.48
C LEU A 101 4.58 9.96 -9.82
N MET A 102 4.39 8.95 -8.96
CA MET A 102 4.81 7.57 -9.21
C MET A 102 3.89 6.85 -10.22
N ALA A 103 2.59 7.09 -10.15
CA ALA A 103 1.60 6.43 -11.00
C ALA A 103 1.68 6.90 -12.45
N ILE A 104 1.91 8.19 -12.70
CA ILE A 104 1.99 8.76 -14.06
C ILE A 104 2.98 8.03 -14.97
N PRO A 105 4.28 7.89 -14.64
CA PRO A 105 5.24 7.21 -15.49
C PRO A 105 4.92 5.71 -15.63
N ASN A 106 4.45 5.06 -14.56
CA ASN A 106 4.10 3.64 -14.61
C ASN A 106 2.90 3.39 -15.55
N LEU A 107 1.86 4.20 -15.47
CA LEU A 107 0.69 4.10 -16.33
C LEU A 107 1.04 4.39 -17.80
N ILE A 108 1.90 5.37 -18.08
CA ILE A 108 2.36 5.65 -19.45
C ILE A 108 3.12 4.44 -20.01
N CYS A 109 4.05 3.87 -19.24
CA CYS A 109 4.77 2.66 -19.63
C CYS A 109 3.82 1.48 -19.85
N LEU A 110 2.88 1.24 -18.95
CA LEU A 110 1.90 0.15 -19.06
C LEU A 110 1.04 0.29 -20.33
N LEU A 111 0.61 1.51 -20.67
CA LEU A 111 -0.15 1.75 -21.89
C LEU A 111 0.69 1.50 -23.14
N ALA A 112 1.95 1.96 -23.16
CA ALA A 112 2.87 1.72 -24.27
C ALA A 112 3.24 0.23 -24.44
N LEU A 113 3.40 -0.50 -23.33
CA LEU A 113 3.74 -1.92 -23.29
C LEU A 113 2.51 -2.85 -23.34
N SER A 114 1.30 -2.30 -23.34
CA SER A 114 0.06 -3.09 -23.32
C SER A 114 -0.01 -4.11 -24.47
N GLY A 115 0.48 -3.74 -25.66
CA GLY A 115 0.58 -4.65 -26.80
C GLY A 115 1.58 -5.80 -26.58
N VAL A 116 2.71 -5.54 -25.93
CA VAL A 116 3.71 -6.55 -25.59
C VAL A 116 3.16 -7.51 -24.53
N ILE A 117 2.50 -6.97 -23.49
CA ILE A 117 1.90 -7.77 -22.42
C ILE A 117 0.81 -8.69 -22.98
N VAL A 118 -0.05 -8.21 -23.88
CA VAL A 118 -1.08 -9.05 -24.51
C VAL A 118 -0.44 -10.16 -25.35
N ASN A 119 0.64 -9.87 -26.08
CA ASN A 119 1.35 -10.86 -26.88
C ASN A 119 2.01 -11.94 -26.00
N GLU A 120 2.69 -11.54 -24.92
CA GLU A 120 3.29 -12.48 -23.96
C GLU A 120 2.22 -13.29 -23.21
N THR A 121 1.13 -12.65 -22.76
CA THR A 121 0.03 -13.37 -22.12
C THR A 121 -0.56 -14.41 -23.08
N LYS A 122 -0.69 -14.06 -24.38
CA LYS A 122 -1.18 -14.99 -25.41
C LYS A 122 -0.26 -16.20 -25.59
N LYS A 123 1.04 -15.95 -25.64
CA LYS A 123 2.08 -16.96 -25.79
C LYS A 123 2.15 -17.93 -24.59
N TYR A 124 1.98 -17.43 -23.36
CA TYR A 124 2.12 -18.24 -22.16
C TYR A 124 0.83 -18.93 -21.68
N LEU A 125 -0.35 -18.32 -21.89
CA LEU A 125 -1.60 -18.86 -21.36
C LEU A 125 -2.41 -19.68 -22.39
N TRP A 126 -2.17 -19.50 -23.70
CA TRP A 126 -2.91 -20.20 -24.75
C TRP A 126 -2.08 -21.17 -25.60
N ASP A 127 -0.75 -21.16 -25.49
CA ASP A 127 0.16 -21.97 -26.32
C ASP A 127 0.98 -23.03 -25.52
N ASP A 128 0.58 -23.35 -24.28
CA ASP A 128 1.12 -24.44 -23.43
C ASP A 128 2.67 -24.51 -23.24
N ASN A 129 3.41 -23.42 -23.47
CA ASN A 129 4.88 -23.37 -23.34
C ASN A 129 5.39 -23.12 -21.90
N LEU A 130 4.69 -23.64 -20.87
CA LEU A 130 5.13 -23.50 -19.47
C LEU A 130 6.49 -24.17 -19.20
N GLU A 131 6.90 -25.14 -20.02
CA GLU A 131 8.15 -25.89 -19.88
C GLU A 131 9.41 -25.14 -20.37
N GLU A 132 9.27 -24.05 -21.13
CA GLU A 132 10.41 -23.31 -21.70
C GLU A 132 11.12 -22.44 -20.65
N ILE A 133 10.36 -21.87 -19.70
CA ILE A 133 10.89 -21.06 -18.59
C ILE A 133 11.70 -21.93 -17.61
N ASP A 134 11.26 -23.17 -17.36
CA ASP A 134 11.95 -24.08 -16.45
C ASP A 134 13.33 -24.50 -17.00
N LYS A 135 13.51 -24.52 -18.32
CA LYS A 135 14.83 -24.75 -18.94
C LYS A 135 15.75 -23.53 -18.89
N GLU A 136 15.23 -22.32 -19.12
CA GLU A 136 16.05 -21.10 -19.05
C GLU A 136 16.50 -20.77 -17.62
N LEU A 137 15.62 -20.93 -16.62
CA LEU A 137 15.96 -20.69 -15.21
C LEU A 137 16.94 -21.72 -14.64
N ASN A 138 16.90 -22.98 -15.10
CA ASN A 138 17.81 -24.03 -14.65
C ASN A 138 19.11 -24.14 -15.49
N SER A 139 19.35 -23.22 -16.44
CA SER A 139 20.57 -23.17 -17.27
C SER A 139 21.51 -21.99 -16.95
N ASN A 140 21.19 -21.19 -15.92
CA ASN A 140 22.06 -20.16 -15.34
C ASN A 140 22.46 -20.53 -13.90
#